data_AF-A0A0F2LMT6-F1
#
_entry.id   AF-A0A0F2LMT6-F1
#
_cell.length_a   1.000
_cell.length_b   1.000
_cell.length_c   1.000
_cell.angle_alpha   90.00
_cell.angle_beta   90.00
_cell.angle_gamma   90.00
#
_symmetry.space_group_name_H-M   'P 1'
#
loop_
_entity.id
_entity.type
_entity.pdbx_description
1 polymer ?
#
loop_
_entity_poly.entity_id
_entity_poly.type
_entity_poly.pdbx_seq_one_letter_code
_entity_poly.pdbx_strand_id
1 'polypeptide(L)'
;VMISCNELHVIVYKETGELNLAAQLLKHGDRVEIVGAVKPSTELGKVIEAERIRVVSLNAYEYRNPRCPKCGGPSESLGKGKGFRCKKCSYKFQGEKVKVEIPRGLSLGTYQARYYRHLTKPIFLELGEEEKIEFEEVYKRLKEILSSMNPKRRP
;
A
#
# COMPACT_ATOMS: atom_id res chain seq x y z
N VAL A 1 -7.99 7.64 4.93
CA VAL A 1 -7.95 6.20 5.25
C VAL A 1 -6.82 5.96 6.23
N MET A 2 -7.04 5.11 7.22
CA MET A 2 -5.97 4.63 8.09
C MET A 2 -5.71 3.16 7.76
N ILE A 3 -4.46 2.81 7.48
CA ILE A 3 -4.00 1.43 7.30
C ILE A 3 -3.19 1.06 8.55
N SER A 4 -3.53 -0.05 9.20
CA SER A 4 -2.83 -0.52 10.39
C SER A 4 -2.25 -1.90 10.15
N CYS A 5 -0.97 -2.07 10.45
CA CYS A 5 -0.27 -3.36 10.43
C CYS A 5 0.55 -3.47 11.71
N ASN A 6 0.11 -4.33 12.64
CA ASN A 6 0.64 -4.40 14.01
C ASN A 6 0.61 -3.00 14.67
N GLU A 7 1.76 -2.50 15.15
CA GLU A 7 1.91 -1.19 15.78
C GLU A 7 2.18 -0.05 14.76
N LEU A 8 2.21 -0.36 13.47
CA LEU A 8 2.48 0.62 12.42
C LEU A 8 1.17 1.15 11.83
N HIS A 9 0.98 2.46 11.98
CA HIS A 9 -0.18 3.18 11.48
C HIS A 9 0.20 4.10 10.33
N VAL A 10 -0.55 4.00 9.23
CA VAL A 10 -0.35 4.79 8.03
C VAL A 10 -1.60 5.60 7.76
N ILE A 11 -1.42 6.91 7.63
CA ILE A 11 -2.48 7.85 7.29
C ILE A 11 -2.37 8.17 5.80
N VAL A 12 -3.47 7.95 5.08
CA VAL A 12 -3.64 8.34 3.68
C VAL A 12 -4.72 9.40 3.64
N TYR A 13 -4.32 10.67 3.44
CA TYR A 13 -5.22 11.82 3.40
C TYR A 13 -6.09 11.83 2.14
N LYS A 14 -7.28 12.46 2.19
CA LYS A 14 -8.22 12.50 1.05
C LYS A 14 -7.61 13.25 -0.14
N GLU A 15 -6.83 14.28 0.16
CA GLU A 15 -6.12 15.19 -0.74
C GLU A 15 -5.09 14.46 -1.60
N THR A 16 -4.65 13.25 -1.20
CA THR A 16 -3.71 12.44 -1.98
C THR A 16 -4.34 11.79 -3.22
N GLY A 17 -5.67 11.89 -3.39
CA GLY A 17 -6.35 11.52 -4.63
C GLY A 17 -6.34 10.02 -4.89
N GLU A 18 -5.76 9.61 -6.03
CA GLU A 18 -5.71 8.19 -6.45
C GLU A 18 -5.03 7.28 -5.42
N LEU A 19 -4.02 7.80 -4.70
CA LEU A 19 -3.41 7.09 -3.58
C LEU A 19 -4.44 6.74 -2.50
N ASN A 20 -5.32 7.68 -2.15
CA ASN A 20 -6.38 7.47 -1.19
C ASN A 20 -7.40 6.44 -1.69
N LEU A 21 -7.83 6.57 -2.95
CA LEU A 21 -8.78 5.64 -3.57
C LEU A 21 -8.23 4.21 -3.58
N ALA A 22 -6.96 4.02 -3.94
CA ALA A 22 -6.29 2.73 -3.88
C ALA A 22 -6.23 2.18 -2.45
N ALA A 23 -5.88 3.02 -1.47
CA ALA A 23 -5.83 2.64 -0.06
C ALA A 23 -7.19 2.19 0.49
N GLN A 24 -8.31 2.79 0.05
CA GLN A 24 -9.67 2.36 0.44
C GLN A 24 -10.01 0.94 -0.03
N LEU A 25 -9.35 0.45 -1.09
CA LEU A 25 -9.63 -0.85 -1.69
C LEU A 25 -8.75 -1.97 -1.15
N LEU A 26 -7.80 -1.66 -0.27
CA LEU A 26 -6.96 -2.64 0.41
C LEU A 26 -7.80 -3.47 1.38
N LYS A 27 -7.40 -4.73 1.52
CA LYS A 27 -8.00 -5.72 2.43
C LYS A 27 -6.91 -6.46 3.19
N HIS A 28 -7.28 -7.06 4.32
CA HIS A 28 -6.38 -7.95 5.05
C HIS A 28 -5.86 -9.08 4.14
N GLY A 29 -4.55 -9.30 4.22
CA GLY A 29 -3.82 -10.26 3.38
C GLY A 29 -3.20 -9.66 2.12
N ASP A 30 -3.55 -8.42 1.74
CA ASP A 30 -2.82 -7.70 0.70
C ASP A 30 -1.40 -7.37 1.20
N ARG A 31 -0.42 -7.37 0.29
CA ARG A 31 0.96 -6.95 0.59
C ARG A 31 1.25 -5.65 -0.15
N VAL A 32 1.73 -4.67 0.60
CA VAL A 32 2.04 -3.34 0.08
C VAL A 32 3.38 -2.85 0.63
N GLU A 33 4.07 -2.05 -0.17
CA GLU A 33 5.21 -1.24 0.27
C GLU A 33 4.75 0.22 0.36
N ILE A 34 5.15 0.92 1.41
CA ILE A 34 4.67 2.27 1.71
C ILE A 34 5.87 3.20 1.84
N VAL A 35 5.79 4.33 1.17
CA VAL A 35 6.75 5.43 1.30
C VAL A 35 5.99 6.67 1.77
N GLY A 36 6.52 7.33 2.79
CA GLY A 36 5.90 8.48 3.41
C GLY A 36 6.75 9.05 4.54
N ALA A 37 6.31 10.16 5.10
CA ALA A 37 7.00 10.79 6.22
C ALA A 37 6.53 10.19 7.55
N VAL A 38 7.48 9.87 8.43
CA VAL A 38 7.18 9.49 9.82
C VAL A 38 6.90 10.75 10.62
N LYS A 39 5.78 10.76 11.36
CA LYS A 39 5.37 11.85 12.25
C LYS A 39 5.11 11.31 13.66
N PRO A 40 5.47 12.06 14.70
CA PRO A 40 5.07 11.71 16.07
C PRO A 40 3.55 11.82 16.21
N SER A 41 2.97 10.95 17.04
CA SER A 41 1.56 11.00 17.43
C SER A 41 1.46 10.75 18.93
N THR A 42 0.72 11.59 19.64
CA THR A 42 0.48 11.43 21.09
C THR A 42 -0.34 10.18 21.40
N GLU A 43 -1.23 9.79 20.51
CA GLU A 43 -2.14 8.64 20.69
C GLU A 43 -1.55 7.33 20.17
N LEU A 44 -0.84 7.38 19.04
CA LEU A 44 -0.35 6.19 18.32
C LEU A 44 1.17 6.03 18.38
N GLY A 45 1.87 6.89 19.13
CA GLY A 45 3.34 6.97 19.19
C GLY A 45 3.95 7.57 17.92
N LYS A 46 3.76 6.91 16.78
CA LYS A 46 4.17 7.39 15.45
C LYS A 46 3.19 6.97 14.36
N VAL A 47 3.08 7.79 13.34
CA VAL A 47 2.30 7.52 12.14
C VAL A 47 3.14 7.78 10.90
N ILE A 48 2.79 7.12 9.80
CA ILE A 48 3.37 7.39 8.48
C ILE A 48 2.32 8.11 7.65
N GLU A 49 2.62 9.32 7.21
CA GLU A 49 1.80 10.02 6.22
C GLU A 49 2.20 9.55 4.83
N ALA A 50 1.35 8.75 4.18
CA ALA A 50 1.68 8.11 2.92
C ALA A 50 1.78 9.11 1.76
N GLU A 51 2.88 9.00 1.02
CA GLU A 51 3.10 9.71 -0.25
C GLU A 51 2.99 8.76 -1.45
N ARG A 52 3.25 7.47 -1.23
CA ARG A 52 3.20 6.42 -2.25
C ARG A 52 2.94 5.06 -1.63
N ILE A 53 2.13 4.26 -2.31
CA ILE A 53 1.86 2.85 -1.98
C ILE A 53 2.12 2.02 -3.23
N ARG A 54 2.98 1.02 -3.13
CA ARG A 54 3.13 -0.03 -4.14
C ARG A 54 2.38 -1.27 -3.70
N VAL A 55 1.42 -1.70 -4.50
CA VAL A 55 0.69 -2.95 -4.31
C VAL A 55 1.53 -4.08 -4.90
N VAL A 56 2.07 -4.93 -4.01
CA VAL A 56 2.94 -6.05 -4.37
C VAL A 56 2.13 -7.30 -4.66
N SER A 57 1.11 -7.59 -3.84
CA SER A 57 0.20 -8.71 -4.07
C SER A 57 -1.18 -8.44 -3.47
N LEU A 58 -2.22 -8.97 -4.12
CA LEU A 58 -3.60 -8.87 -3.64
C LEU A 58 -4.08 -10.21 -3.09
N ASN A 59 -4.75 -10.17 -1.95
CA ASN A 59 -5.55 -11.28 -1.49
C ASN A 59 -6.82 -11.38 -2.35
N ALA A 60 -6.72 -12.17 -3.42
CA ALA A 60 -7.80 -12.37 -4.38
C ALA A 60 -8.79 -13.45 -3.96
N TYR A 61 -8.73 -13.97 -2.73
CA TYR A 61 -9.56 -15.09 -2.29
C TYR A 61 -10.27 -14.80 -0.98
N GLU A 62 -11.49 -15.32 -0.86
CA GLU A 62 -12.22 -15.38 0.40
C GLU A 62 -12.78 -16.78 0.65
N TYR A 63 -12.96 -17.11 1.93
CA TYR A 63 -13.54 -18.38 2.34
C TYR A 63 -15.05 -18.23 2.57
N ARG A 64 -15.86 -18.81 1.68
CA ARG A 64 -17.31 -18.84 1.78
C ARG A 64 -17.81 -20.15 2.38
N ASN A 65 -18.99 -20.13 2.99
CA ASN A 65 -19.63 -21.36 3.43
C ASN A 65 -19.99 -22.24 2.20
N PRO A 66 -19.86 -23.57 2.30
CA PRO A 66 -20.20 -24.48 1.21
C PRO A 66 -21.70 -24.42 0.89
N ARG A 67 -22.05 -24.66 -0.38
CA ARG A 67 -23.46 -24.78 -0.79
C ARG A 67 -24.06 -26.07 -0.22
N CYS A 68 -25.37 -26.05 0.04
CA CYS A 68 -26.07 -27.23 0.54
C CYS A 68 -25.97 -28.38 -0.47
N PRO A 69 -25.47 -29.57 -0.09
CA PRO A 69 -25.35 -30.71 -1.00
C PRO A 69 -26.72 -31.29 -1.41
N LYS A 70 -27.80 -30.98 -0.67
CA LYS A 70 -29.15 -31.46 -0.96
C LYS A 70 -29.92 -30.57 -1.95
N CYS A 71 -29.73 -29.25 -1.92
CA CYS A 71 -30.56 -28.32 -2.70
C CYS A 71 -29.79 -27.15 -3.35
N GLY A 72 -28.46 -27.08 -3.21
CA GLY A 72 -27.62 -25.99 -3.73
C GLY A 72 -27.79 -24.63 -3.03
N GLY A 73 -28.69 -24.52 -2.04
CA GLY A 73 -28.96 -23.28 -1.32
C GLY A 73 -27.77 -22.77 -0.48
N PRO A 74 -27.79 -21.50 -0.06
CA PRO A 74 -26.78 -20.96 0.85
C PRO A 74 -26.85 -21.65 2.23
N SER A 75 -25.72 -21.65 2.94
CA SER A 75 -25.60 -22.24 4.25
C SER A 75 -25.03 -21.25 5.29
N GLU A 76 -25.25 -21.56 6.56
CA GLU A 76 -24.66 -20.89 7.72
C GLU A 76 -23.85 -21.87 8.55
N SER A 77 -22.83 -21.36 9.24
CA SER A 77 -22.01 -22.17 10.15
C SER A 77 -22.77 -22.48 11.43
N LEU A 78 -22.64 -23.70 11.94
CA LEU A 78 -23.17 -24.12 13.24
C LEU A 78 -22.18 -23.90 14.39
N GLY A 79 -21.00 -23.32 14.10
CA GLY A 79 -19.89 -23.15 15.03
C GLY A 79 -18.66 -23.98 14.65
N LYS A 80 -17.54 -23.71 15.31
CA LYS A 80 -16.25 -24.38 15.04
C LYS A 80 -16.42 -25.91 15.16
N GLY A 81 -16.11 -26.64 14.10
CA GLY A 81 -16.19 -28.11 14.05
C GLY A 81 -17.61 -28.70 14.01
N LYS A 82 -18.67 -27.88 13.94
CA LYS A 82 -20.07 -28.35 14.00
C LYS A 82 -20.74 -28.45 12.63
N GLY A 83 -20.01 -28.18 11.55
CA GLY A 83 -20.53 -28.19 10.18
C GLY A 83 -21.44 -26.98 9.87
N PHE A 84 -22.35 -27.19 8.92
CA PHE A 84 -23.20 -26.14 8.34
C PHE A 84 -24.67 -26.54 8.31
N ARG A 85 -25.55 -25.54 8.29
CA ARG A 85 -26.99 -25.70 8.07
C ARG A 85 -27.43 -24.93 6.84
N CYS A 86 -28.21 -25.57 5.98
CA CYS A 86 -28.81 -24.89 4.83
C CYS A 86 -29.88 -23.88 5.29
N LYS A 87 -29.79 -22.63 4.81
CA LYS A 87 -30.82 -21.61 5.09
C LYS A 87 -32.14 -21.85 4.35
N LYS A 88 -32.15 -22.68 3.30
CA LYS A 88 -33.33 -22.96 2.46
C LYS A 88 -34.11 -24.21 2.90
N CYS A 89 -33.42 -25.33 3.14
CA CYS A 89 -34.07 -26.61 3.47
C CYS A 89 -33.70 -27.17 4.85
N SER A 90 -32.97 -26.41 5.66
CA SER A 90 -32.54 -26.78 7.02
C SER A 90 -31.65 -28.03 7.14
N TYR A 91 -31.24 -28.64 6.02
CA TYR A 91 -30.32 -29.78 6.01
C TYR A 91 -28.99 -29.42 6.68
N LYS A 92 -28.55 -30.25 7.63
CA LYS A 92 -27.27 -30.10 8.34
C LYS A 92 -26.25 -31.05 7.72
N PHE A 93 -25.04 -30.56 7.50
CA PHE A 93 -23.99 -31.32 6.83
C PHE A 93 -22.60 -30.90 7.29
N GLN A 94 -21.63 -31.81 7.15
CA GLN A 94 -20.22 -31.51 7.37
C GLN A 94 -19.59 -30.98 6.08
N GLY A 95 -18.54 -30.19 6.23
CA GLY A 95 -17.78 -29.65 5.11
C GLY A 95 -16.78 -28.61 5.59
N GLU A 96 -16.07 -28.03 4.63
CA GLU A 96 -15.13 -26.94 4.87
C GLU A 96 -15.58 -25.69 4.13
N LYS A 97 -15.06 -24.53 4.56
CA LYS A 97 -15.27 -23.32 3.78
C LYS A 97 -14.57 -23.46 2.43
N VAL A 98 -15.26 -23.02 1.38
CA VAL A 98 -14.75 -23.07 0.01
C VAL A 98 -13.97 -21.79 -0.26
N LYS A 99 -12.74 -21.93 -0.76
CA LYS A 99 -11.94 -20.81 -1.25
C LYS A 99 -12.50 -20.35 -2.59
N VAL A 100 -12.91 -19.08 -2.68
CA VAL A 100 -13.51 -18.50 -3.88
C VAL A 100 -12.70 -17.26 -4.26
N GLU A 101 -12.39 -17.14 -5.55
CA GLU A 101 -11.74 -15.95 -6.08
C GLU A 101 -12.74 -14.78 -6.11
N ILE A 102 -12.26 -13.60 -5.72
CA ILE A 102 -13.05 -12.38 -5.71
C ILE A 102 -12.46 -11.36 -6.67
N PRO A 103 -13.29 -10.71 -7.51
CA PRO A 103 -12.82 -9.59 -8.30
C PRO A 103 -12.37 -8.46 -7.36
N ARG A 104 -11.23 -7.85 -7.67
CA ARG A 104 -10.68 -6.69 -6.95
C ARG A 104 -10.76 -5.47 -7.85
N GLY A 105 -11.25 -4.35 -7.31
CA GLY A 105 -11.19 -3.04 -7.97
C GLY A 105 -9.83 -2.35 -7.86
N LEU A 106 -8.80 -3.09 -7.46
CA LEU A 106 -7.44 -2.62 -7.22
C LEU A 106 -6.50 -3.48 -8.06
N SER A 107 -5.50 -2.88 -8.69
CA SER A 107 -4.49 -3.59 -9.48
C SER A 107 -3.14 -3.56 -8.78
N LEU A 108 -2.23 -4.44 -9.21
CA LEU A 108 -0.82 -4.33 -8.84
C LEU A 108 -0.24 -3.06 -9.45
N GLY A 109 0.79 -2.51 -8.80
CA GLY A 109 1.47 -1.31 -9.28
C GLY A 109 1.66 -0.26 -8.20
N THR A 110 2.08 0.92 -8.62
CA THR A 110 2.43 2.03 -7.71
C THR A 110 1.39 3.13 -7.83
N TYR A 111 0.78 3.48 -6.71
CA TYR A 111 -0.09 4.64 -6.56
C TYR A 111 0.68 5.71 -5.81
N GLN A 112 0.69 6.94 -6.32
CA GLN A 112 1.40 8.07 -5.73
C GLN A 112 0.45 9.24 -5.52
N ALA A 113 0.68 10.04 -4.49
CA ALA A 113 -0.10 11.24 -4.23
C ALA A 113 -0.05 12.20 -5.44
N ARG A 114 -1.20 12.80 -5.78
CA ARG A 114 -1.31 13.79 -6.86
C ARG A 114 -0.46 15.03 -6.62
N TYR A 115 -0.39 15.47 -5.36
CA TYR A 115 0.40 16.63 -4.95
C TYR A 115 1.67 16.16 -4.26
N TYR A 116 2.80 16.45 -4.89
CA TYR A 116 4.12 16.09 -4.39
C TYR A 116 4.54 17.01 -3.24
N ARG A 117 5.22 16.44 -2.25
CA ARG A 117 6.03 17.24 -1.33
C ARG A 117 7.36 17.55 -1.99
N HIS A 118 8.09 18.52 -1.43
CA HIS A 118 9.36 18.99 -2.00
C HIS A 118 10.40 17.89 -2.24
N LEU A 119 10.41 16.85 -1.40
CA LEU A 119 11.37 15.74 -1.48
C LEU A 119 10.81 14.49 -2.16
N THR A 120 9.54 14.52 -2.59
CA THR A 120 8.91 13.34 -3.20
C THR A 120 9.43 13.16 -4.63
N LYS A 121 10.15 12.08 -4.90
CA LYS A 121 10.53 11.68 -6.26
C LYS A 121 9.28 11.22 -7.05
N PRO A 122 8.93 11.84 -8.19
CA PRO A 122 7.83 11.36 -9.03
C PRO A 122 8.09 9.97 -9.60
N ILE A 123 7.07 9.11 -9.69
CA ILE A 123 7.21 7.72 -10.18
C ILE A 123 7.68 7.60 -11.63
N PHE A 124 7.42 8.59 -12.46
CA PHE A 124 7.86 8.64 -13.85
C PHE A 124 9.27 9.22 -14.02
N LEU A 125 9.87 9.75 -12.94
CA LEU A 125 11.20 10.34 -13.00
C LEU A 125 12.24 9.23 -12.85
N GLU A 126 12.80 8.82 -13.99
CA GLU A 126 14.01 8.03 -14.03
C GLU A 126 15.20 8.97 -13.77
N LEU A 127 15.95 8.68 -12.71
CA LEU A 127 17.26 9.29 -12.53
C LEU A 127 18.22 8.32 -13.19
N GLY A 128 19.21 8.84 -13.93
CA GLY A 128 20.33 8.02 -14.39
C GLY A 128 21.00 7.30 -13.22
N GLU A 129 21.90 6.36 -13.52
CA GLU A 129 22.69 5.71 -12.48
C GLU A 129 23.26 6.78 -11.53
N GLU A 130 23.06 6.58 -10.23
CA GLU A 130 23.68 7.42 -9.22
C GLU A 130 25.19 7.20 -9.36
N GLU A 131 25.86 8.08 -10.11
CA GLU A 131 27.30 8.22 -9.96
C GLU A 131 27.53 8.59 -8.49
N LYS A 132 28.06 7.64 -7.72
CA LYS A 132 28.58 7.92 -6.40
C LYS A 132 29.81 8.80 -6.59
N ILE A 133 29.57 10.10 -6.66
CA ILE A 133 30.64 11.08 -6.65
C ILE A 133 31.01 11.28 -5.19
N GLU A 134 32.23 10.89 -4.84
CA GLU A 134 32.79 11.13 -3.51
C GLU A 134 32.78 12.63 -3.18
N PHE A 135 32.52 12.96 -1.92
CA PHE A 135 32.40 14.36 -1.49
C PHE A 135 33.66 15.17 -1.82
N GLU A 136 34.85 14.58 -1.66
CA GLU A 136 36.12 15.21 -2.04
C GLU A 136 36.17 15.62 -3.51
N GLU A 137 35.64 14.80 -4.42
CA GLU A 137 35.64 15.08 -5.86
C GLU A 137 34.70 16.24 -6.19
N VAL A 138 33.50 16.26 -5.59
CA VAL A 138 32.56 17.40 -5.72
C VAL A 138 33.22 18.68 -5.21
N TYR A 139 33.84 18.62 -4.03
CA TYR A 139 34.45 19.76 -3.38
C TYR A 139 35.64 20.32 -4.19
N LYS A 140 36.45 19.44 -4.78
CA LYS A 140 37.57 19.82 -5.65
C LYS A 140 37.08 20.55 -6.91
N ARG A 141 36.07 20.00 -7.60
CA ARG A 141 35.46 20.64 -8.78
C ARG A 141 34.87 22.01 -8.45
N LEU A 142 34.17 22.12 -7.32
CA LEU A 142 33.63 23.40 -6.86
C LEU A 142 34.74 24.43 -6.61
N LYS A 143 35.86 24.04 -6.00
CA LYS A 143 37.02 24.92 -5.83
C LYS A 143 37.63 25.38 -7.15
N GLU A 144 37.78 24.49 -8.12
CA GLU A 144 38.30 24.82 -9.45
C GLU A 144 37.37 25.80 -10.18
N ILE A 145 36.06 25.57 -10.17
CA ILE A 145 35.06 26.48 -10.73
C ILE A 145 35.14 27.85 -10.07
N LEU A 146 35.11 27.90 -8.73
CA LEU A 146 35.19 29.15 -7.98
C LEU A 146 36.50 29.90 -8.21
N SER A 147 37.61 29.18 -8.39
CA SER A 147 38.93 29.79 -8.70
C SER A 147 39.02 30.29 -10.14
N SER A 148 38.26 29.68 -11.07
CA SER A 148 38.16 30.10 -12.48
C SER A 148 37.19 31.26 -12.70
N MET A 149 36.28 31.51 -11.73
CA MET A 149 35.37 32.65 -11.75
C MET A 149 36.16 33.93 -11.44
N ASN A 150 36.55 34.62 -12.52
CA ASN A 150 37.28 35.88 -12.43
C ASN A 150 36.34 36.95 -11.82
N PRO A 151 36.66 37.55 -10.65
CA PRO A 151 35.77 38.49 -9.96
C PRO A 151 35.53 39.82 -10.69
N LYS A 152 36.12 40.01 -11.88
CA LYS A 152 36.11 41.27 -12.65
C LYS A 152 35.05 41.37 -13.75
N ARG A 153 33.92 40.70 -13.63
CA ARG A 153 32.74 41.00 -14.47
C ARG A 153 31.53 41.29 -13.58
N ARG A 154 31.51 42.47 -12.99
CA ARG A 154 30.25 43.16 -12.69
C ARG A 154 30.02 44.17 -13.82
N PRO A 155 28.81 44.27 -14.39
CA PRO A 155 28.45 45.38 -15.27
C PRO A 155 28.58 46.72 -14.53
#